data_AF-A0A1B6KGU5-F1
#
_entry.id   AF-A0A1B6KGU5-F1
#
_cell.length_a   1.000
_cell.length_b   1.000
_cell.length_c   1.000
_cell.angle_alpha   90.00
_cell.angle_beta   90.00
_cell.angle_gamma   90.00
#
_symmetry.space_group_name_H-M   'P 1'
#
loop_
_entity.id
_entity.type
_entity.pdbx_description
1 polymer ?
#
loop_
_entity_poly.entity_id
_entity_poly.type
_entity_poly.pdbx_seq_one_letter_code
_entity_poly.pdbx_strand_id
1 'polypeptide(L)'
;GNNAYIFPGVALGVIATGIHHITEELFLIAAQTVADYVKEEDIERGSLYPPLTKIRECSAQIATRIAIYAYEKGIASAYPEPVDKRAFIEEQMYDYNYDCPLPATYQWPAGAMEHDDSASKLSDLPGDHLKHK
;
A
#
# COMPACT_ATOMS: atom_id res chain seq x y z
N GLY A 1 -17.47 13.74 -21.17
CA GLY A 1 -16.40 13.15 -20.37
C GLY A 1 -16.94 12.81 -18.99
N ASN A 2 -16.56 11.66 -18.44
CA ASN A 2 -16.97 11.24 -17.10
C ASN A 2 -15.85 11.56 -16.09
N ASN A 3 -16.20 12.17 -14.96
CA ASN A 3 -15.27 12.49 -13.88
C ASN A 3 -14.56 11.25 -13.29
N ALA A 4 -15.13 10.07 -13.50
CA ALA A 4 -14.55 8.79 -13.12
C ALA A 4 -13.15 8.54 -13.71
N TYR A 5 -12.78 9.18 -14.83
CA TYR A 5 -11.44 9.04 -15.41
C TYR A 5 -10.36 9.82 -14.65
N ILE A 6 -10.73 10.84 -13.86
CA ILE A 6 -9.77 11.77 -13.24
C ILE A 6 -9.68 11.54 -11.73
N PHE A 7 -10.81 11.63 -11.03
CA PHE A 7 -10.79 11.69 -9.56
C PHE A 7 -10.18 10.47 -8.88
N PRO A 8 -10.43 9.21 -9.32
CA PRO A 8 -9.83 8.06 -8.66
C PRO A 8 -8.29 8.06 -8.74
N GLY A 9 -7.73 8.40 -9.92
CA GLY A 9 -6.28 8.47 -10.10
C GLY A 9 -5.63 9.63 -9.36
N VAL A 10 -6.27 10.81 -9.38
CA VAL A 10 -5.79 11.99 -8.63
C VAL A 10 -5.82 11.71 -7.13
N ALA A 11 -6.93 11.20 -6.60
CA ALA A 11 -7.08 10.89 -5.18
C ALA A 11 -6.04 9.84 -4.73
N LEU A 12 -5.85 8.77 -5.50
CA LEU A 12 -4.85 7.75 -5.22
C LEU A 12 -3.43 8.34 -5.16
N GLY A 13 -3.04 9.15 -6.15
CA GLY A 13 -1.73 9.79 -6.18
C GLY A 13 -1.50 10.73 -5.00
N VAL A 14 -2.49 11.58 -4.69
CA VAL A 14 -2.44 12.54 -3.58
C VAL A 14 -2.32 11.82 -2.22
N ILE A 15 -3.16 10.81 -1.99
CA ILE A 15 -3.15 10.05 -0.73
C ILE A 15 -1.84 9.26 -0.59
N ALA A 16 -1.42 8.53 -1.62
CA ALA A 16 -0.23 7.70 -1.56
C ALA A 16 1.06 8.53 -1.34
N THR A 17 1.13 9.74 -1.89
CA THR A 17 2.32 10.61 -1.74
C THR A 17 2.21 11.65 -0.63
N GLY A 18 1.05 11.77 0.03
CA GLY A 18 0.82 12.71 1.12
C GLY A 18 0.85 14.18 0.69
N ILE A 19 0.39 14.50 -0.52
CA ILE A 19 0.31 15.88 -1.02
C ILE A 19 -0.71 16.67 -0.20
N HIS A 20 -0.33 17.84 0.29
CA HIS A 20 -1.20 18.69 1.13
C HIS A 20 -2.13 19.63 0.34
N HIS A 21 -1.70 20.04 -0.86
CA HIS A 21 -2.41 21.01 -1.67
C HIS A 21 -2.53 20.52 -3.11
N ILE A 22 -3.76 20.38 -3.59
CA ILE A 22 -4.04 19.94 -4.96
C ILE A 22 -4.05 21.17 -5.85
N THR A 23 -3.04 21.30 -6.71
CA THR A 23 -2.92 22.39 -7.68
C THR A 23 -3.51 22.04 -9.04
N GLU A 24 -3.67 23.02 -9.93
CA GLU A 24 -4.21 22.81 -11.27
C GLU A 24 -3.31 21.88 -12.12
N GLU A 25 -2.01 21.87 -11.87
CA GLU A 25 -1.04 21.02 -12.57
C GLU A 25 -1.34 19.53 -12.38
N LEU A 26 -1.84 19.11 -11.20
CA LEU A 26 -2.21 17.72 -10.96
C LEU A 26 -3.37 17.28 -11.85
N PHE A 27 -4.35 18.17 -12.07
CA PHE A 27 -5.47 17.91 -12.99
C PHE A 27 -5.02 17.93 -14.44
N LEU A 28 -4.08 18.80 -14.81
CA LEU A 28 -3.48 18.81 -16.14
C LEU A 28 -2.74 17.50 -16.44
N ILE A 29 -1.93 17.02 -15.48
CA ILE A 29 -1.24 15.72 -15.57
C ILE A 29 -2.24 14.58 -15.73
N ALA A 30 -3.33 14.59 -14.96
CA ALA A 30 -4.37 13.58 -15.08
C ALA A 30 -5.04 13.60 -16.47
N ALA A 31 -5.41 14.78 -16.98
CA ALA A 31 -6.02 14.93 -18.30
C ALA A 31 -5.09 14.46 -19.43
N GLN A 32 -3.81 14.84 -19.38
CA GLN A 32 -2.79 14.38 -20.33
C GLN A 32 -2.64 12.86 -20.29
N THR A 33 -2.61 12.28 -19.09
CA THR A 33 -2.48 10.83 -18.93
C THR A 33 -3.69 10.07 -19.46
N VAL A 34 -4.90 10.58 -19.28
CA VAL A 34 -6.10 9.98 -19.88
C VAL A 34 -6.02 10.02 -21.41
N ALA A 35 -5.58 11.15 -21.98
CA ALA A 35 -5.43 11.30 -23.42
C ALA A 35 -4.36 10.35 -23.99
N ASP A 36 -3.19 10.25 -23.33
CA ASP A 36 -2.10 9.34 -23.69
C ASP A 36 -2.52 7.86 -23.63
N TYR A 37 -3.55 7.55 -22.83
CA TYR A 37 -4.06 6.19 -22.65
C TYR A 37 -5.08 5.78 -23.74
N VAL A 38 -5.58 6.74 -24.53
CA VAL A 38 -6.49 6.46 -25.66
C VAL A 38 -5.67 5.85 -26.80
N LYS A 39 -6.08 4.67 -27.28
CA LYS A 39 -5.43 4.02 -28.42
C LYS A 39 -5.99 4.52 -29.74
N GLU A 40 -5.22 4.39 -30.81
CA GLU A 40 -5.69 4.69 -32.17
C GLU A 40 -6.96 3.90 -32.52
N GLU A 41 -7.03 2.62 -32.13
CA GLU A 41 -8.22 1.76 -32.26
C GLU A 41 -9.49 2.37 -31.61
N ASP A 42 -9.32 3.05 -30.48
CA ASP A 42 -10.44 3.71 -29.79
C ASP A 42 -10.89 4.95 -30.59
N ILE A 43 -9.95 5.71 -31.16
CA ILE A 43 -10.22 6.87 -32.03
C ILE A 43 -10.87 6.46 -33.35
N GLU A 44 -10.40 5.39 -33.98
CA GLU A 44 -10.96 4.82 -35.22
C GLU A 44 -12.43 4.40 -35.01
N ARG A 45 -12.77 3.93 -33.82
CA ARG A 45 -14.15 3.62 -33.41
C ARG A 45 -14.96 4.86 -32.98
N GLY A 46 -14.37 6.04 -33.02
CA GLY A 46 -14.99 7.32 -32.63
C GLY A 46 -15.04 7.59 -31.13
N SER A 47 -14.26 6.86 -30.32
CA SER A 47 -14.20 7.05 -28.86
C SER A 47 -13.06 8.00 -28.47
N LEU A 48 -13.41 9.11 -27.82
CA LEU A 48 -12.43 10.08 -27.30
C LEU A 48 -11.86 9.69 -25.92
N TYR A 49 -12.37 8.63 -25.30
CA TYR A 49 -11.96 8.17 -23.98
C TYR A 49 -11.60 6.68 -24.03
N PRO A 50 -10.70 6.22 -23.15
CA PRO A 50 -10.39 4.81 -23.09
C PRO A 50 -11.59 4.01 -22.57
N PRO A 51 -11.68 2.70 -22.83
CA PRO A 51 -12.76 1.87 -22.31
C PRO A 51 -12.84 1.89 -20.78
N LEU A 52 -14.06 1.93 -20.22
CA LEU A 52 -14.28 1.92 -18.76
C LEU A 52 -13.69 0.69 -18.06
N THR A 53 -13.54 -0.44 -18.76
CA THR A 53 -12.88 -1.64 -18.23
C THR A 53 -11.42 -1.41 -17.86
N LYS A 54 -10.77 -0.39 -18.44
CA LYS A 54 -9.37 -0.03 -18.16
C LYS A 54 -9.23 1.10 -17.15
N ILE A 55 -10.32 1.55 -16.52
CA ILE A 55 -10.31 2.72 -15.64
C ILE A 55 -9.41 2.54 -14.42
N ARG A 56 -9.32 1.32 -13.88
CA ARG A 56 -8.44 0.99 -12.74
C ARG A 56 -6.97 1.15 -13.12
N GLU A 57 -6.58 0.63 -14.28
CA GLU A 57 -5.22 0.76 -14.80
C GLU A 57 -4.89 2.22 -15.16
N CYS A 58 -5.81 2.92 -15.80
CA CYS A 58 -5.66 4.35 -16.09
C CYS A 58 -5.49 5.18 -14.80
N SER A 59 -6.25 4.86 -13.75
CA SER A 59 -6.12 5.51 -12.44
C SER A 59 -4.75 5.27 -11.80
N ALA A 60 -4.22 4.05 -11.88
CA ALA A 60 -2.88 3.72 -11.40
C ALA A 60 -1.79 4.50 -12.17
N GLN A 61 -1.94 4.66 -13.50
CA GLN A 61 -1.03 5.47 -14.31
C GLN A 61 -1.06 6.96 -13.94
N ILE A 62 -2.26 7.53 -13.74
CA ILE A 62 -2.41 8.92 -13.29
C ILE A 62 -1.71 9.11 -11.93
N ALA A 63 -1.99 8.23 -10.97
CA ALA A 63 -1.39 8.28 -9.65
C ALA A 63 0.14 8.16 -9.71
N THR A 64 0.67 7.31 -10.59
CA THR A 64 2.12 7.14 -10.80
C THR A 64 2.76 8.44 -11.33
N ARG A 65 2.15 9.10 -12.32
CA ARG A 65 2.66 10.38 -12.84
C ARG A 65 2.58 11.50 -11.82
N ILE A 66 1.50 11.55 -11.03
CA ILE A 66 1.39 12.49 -9.91
C ILE A 66 2.47 12.23 -8.88
N ALA A 67 2.76 10.96 -8.56
CA ALA A 67 3.81 10.62 -7.61
C ALA A 67 5.20 11.09 -8.09
N ILE A 68 5.54 10.83 -9.35
CA ILE A 68 6.78 11.32 -9.97
C ILE A 68 6.86 12.85 -9.85
N TYR A 69 5.83 13.55 -10.30
CA TYR A 69 5.76 15.01 -10.22
C TYR A 69 5.88 15.53 -8.77
N ALA A 70 5.26 14.84 -7.82
CA ALA A 70 5.24 15.25 -6.42
C ALA A 70 6.63 15.21 -5.77
N TYR A 71 7.41 14.15 -6.05
CA TYR A 71 8.79 14.05 -5.57
C TYR A 71 9.72 15.02 -6.32
N GLU A 72 9.59 15.16 -7.64
CA GLU A 72 10.37 16.12 -8.42
C GLU A 72 10.17 17.57 -7.97
N LYS A 73 8.95 17.94 -7.57
CA LYS A 73 8.61 19.29 -7.09
C LYS A 73 8.78 19.48 -5.58
N GLY A 74 9.11 18.41 -4.84
CA GLY A 74 9.25 18.46 -3.39
C GLY A 74 7.93 18.78 -2.65
N ILE A 75 6.79 18.39 -3.22
CA ILE A 75 5.46 18.57 -2.61
C ILE A 75 4.92 17.27 -1.98
N ALA A 76 5.62 16.15 -2.17
CA ALA A 76 5.32 14.89 -1.51
C ALA A 76 5.74 14.95 -0.02
N SER A 77 5.01 14.23 0.81
CA SER A 77 5.26 14.13 2.25
C SER A 77 5.52 12.69 2.73
N ALA A 78 5.21 11.69 1.89
CA ALA A 78 5.58 10.30 2.14
C ALA A 78 7.08 10.11 1.90
N TYR A 79 7.80 9.60 2.90
CA TYR A 79 9.24 9.34 2.80
C TYR A 79 9.63 8.03 3.51
N PRO A 80 10.70 7.34 3.05
CA PRO A 80 11.59 7.72 1.94
C PRO A 80 10.93 7.65 0.56
N GLU A 81 11.50 8.34 -0.44
CA GLU A 81 11.01 8.26 -1.81
C GLU A 81 11.13 6.81 -2.33
N PRO A 82 10.05 6.21 -2.84
CA PRO A 82 10.08 4.85 -3.35
C PRO A 82 10.93 4.77 -4.61
N VAL A 83 11.72 3.70 -4.75
CA VAL A 83 12.56 3.45 -5.93
C VAL A 83 11.67 3.27 -7.16
N ASP A 84 10.65 2.40 -7.04
CA ASP A 84 9.64 2.17 -8.07
C ASP A 84 8.31 2.80 -7.65
N LYS A 85 7.95 3.90 -8.31
CA LYS A 85 6.72 4.66 -8.04
C LYS A 85 5.49 3.87 -8.45
N ARG A 86 5.58 3.06 -9.51
CA ARG A 86 4.44 2.29 -10.01
C ARG A 86 4.12 1.16 -9.05
N ALA A 87 5.13 0.39 -8.64
CA ALA A 87 4.95 -0.68 -7.65
C ALA A 87 4.42 -0.13 -6.32
N PHE A 88 4.94 1.02 -5.86
CA PHE A 88 4.45 1.69 -4.66
C PHE A 88 2.96 2.05 -4.76
N ILE A 89 2.51 2.61 -5.89
CA ILE A 89 1.09 2.93 -6.10
C ILE A 89 0.24 1.66 -6.10
N GLU A 90 0.67 0.60 -6.78
CA GLU A 90 -0.07 -0.67 -6.84
C GLU A 90 -0.22 -1.34 -5.47
N GLU A 91 0.80 -1.26 -4.62
CA GLU A 91 0.75 -1.78 -3.24
C GLU A 91 -0.28 -1.03 -2.38
N GLN A 92 -0.53 0.25 -2.66
CA GLN A 92 -1.54 1.05 -1.97
C GLN A 92 -2.97 0.85 -2.51
N MET A 93 -3.13 0.17 -3.65
CA MET A 93 -4.44 -0.07 -4.22
C MET A 93 -5.18 -1.17 -3.45
N TYR A 94 -6.48 -0.95 -3.22
CA TYR A 94 -7.32 -1.96 -2.59
C TYR A 94 -7.32 -3.28 -3.38
N ASP A 95 -6.98 -4.37 -2.69
CA ASP A 95 -7.18 -5.74 -3.16
C ASP A 95 -8.56 -6.23 -2.70
N TYR A 96 -9.32 -6.79 -3.63
CA TYR A 96 -10.66 -7.34 -3.37
C TYR A 96 -10.62 -8.83 -3.01
N ASN A 97 -9.45 -9.47 -3.05
CA ASN A 97 -9.28 -10.85 -2.62
C ASN A 97 -9.38 -10.95 -1.10
N TYR A 98 -9.86 -12.10 -0.61
CA TYR A 98 -9.94 -12.35 0.83
C TYR A 98 -8.56 -12.60 1.42
N ASP A 99 -8.26 -11.90 2.52
CA ASP A 99 -7.11 -12.20 3.35
C ASP A 99 -7.33 -13.51 4.13
N CYS A 100 -6.22 -14.17 4.48
CA CYS A 100 -6.27 -15.34 5.36
C CYS A 100 -6.66 -14.89 6.77
N PRO A 101 -7.78 -15.39 7.34
CA PRO A 101 -8.21 -15.00 8.68
C PRO A 101 -7.40 -15.71 9.78
N LEU A 102 -6.57 -16.68 9.42
CA LEU A 102 -5.76 -17.45 10.36
C LEU A 102 -4.42 -16.74 10.60
N PRO A 103 -3.89 -16.79 11.83
CA PRO A 103 -2.58 -16.20 12.12
C PRO A 103 -1.49 -16.91 11.31
N ALA A 104 -0.54 -16.12 10.80
CA ALA A 104 0.67 -16.66 10.18
C ALA A 104 1.47 -17.44 11.24
N THR A 105 1.69 -18.72 11.00
CA THR A 105 2.52 -19.57 11.88
C THR A 105 3.93 -19.68 11.29
N TYR A 106 4.93 -19.63 12.16
CA TYR A 106 6.34 -19.81 11.79
C TYR A 106 7.00 -20.72 12.83
N GLN A 107 7.96 -21.54 12.39
CA GLN A 107 8.69 -22.43 13.29
C GLN A 107 9.84 -21.68 13.94
N TRP A 108 9.94 -21.80 15.26
CA TRP A 108 11.07 -21.27 16.02
C TRP A 108 12.26 -22.25 15.95
N PRO A 109 13.51 -21.79 16.00
CA PRO A 109 14.68 -22.67 16.07
C PRO A 109 14.58 -23.63 17.27
N ALA A 110 14.86 -24.91 17.05
CA ALA A 110 14.61 -25.99 18.02
C ALA A 110 15.21 -25.74 19.42
N GLY A 111 16.41 -25.16 19.51
CA GLY A 111 17.09 -24.91 20.78
C GLY A 111 16.63 -23.65 21.53
N ALA A 112 15.73 -22.85 20.95
CA ALA A 112 15.27 -21.60 21.55
C ALA A 112 13.82 -21.69 22.07
N MET A 113 13.19 -22.87 21.98
CA MET A 113 11.93 -23.22 22.64
C MET A 113 12.12 -24.17 23.82
N GLU A 114 13.37 -24.48 24.20
CA GLU A 114 13.64 -25.25 25.41
C GLU A 114 13.14 -24.45 26.61
N HIS A 115 12.16 -25.00 27.32
CA HIS A 115 11.70 -24.46 28.59
C HIS A 115 12.86 -24.57 29.58
N ASP A 116 13.34 -23.44 30.13
CA ASP A 116 14.25 -23.46 31.25
C ASP A 116 13.50 -24.00 32.48
N ASP A 117 13.63 -25.29 32.74
CA ASP A 117 13.05 -25.99 33.89
C ASP A 117 13.76 -25.63 35.22
N SER A 118 14.54 -24.54 35.28
CA SER A 118 15.23 -24.08 36.49
C SER A 118 14.29 -23.75 37.66
N ALA A 119 13.00 -23.47 37.40
CA ALA A 119 11.98 -23.26 38.43
C ALA A 119 11.53 -24.56 39.13
N SER A 120 11.73 -25.74 38.52
CA SER A 120 11.35 -27.04 39.10
C SER A 120 12.30 -27.52 40.21
N LYS A 121 13.49 -26.92 40.33
CA LYS A 121 14.52 -27.30 41.33
C LYS A 121 14.36 -26.62 42.70
N LEU A 122 13.40 -25.70 42.88
CA LEU A 122 13.21 -24.99 44.16
C LEU A 122 12.28 -25.71 45.16
N SER A 123 11.60 -26.78 44.74
CA SER A 123 10.66 -27.54 45.59
C SER A 123 11.29 -28.67 46.41
N ASP A 124 12.58 -28.98 46.21
CA ASP A 124 13.25 -30.12 46.85
C ASP A 124 14.04 -29.77 48.13
N LEU A 125 13.80 -28.60 48.72
CA LEU A 125 14.38 -28.29 50.04
C LEU A 125 13.53 -28.93 51.15
N PRO A 126 14.10 -29.84 51.97
CA PRO A 126 13.36 -30.49 53.06
C PRO A 126 12.95 -29.46 54.11
N GLY A 127 11.64 -29.31 54.31
CA GLY A 127 11.07 -28.44 55.33
C GLY A 127 11.30 -29.01 56.72
N ASP A 128 12.36 -28.55 57.39
CA ASP A 128 12.68 -28.95 58.75
C ASP A 128 12.05 -28.02 59.80
N HIS A 129 11.30 -28.67 60.70
CA HIS A 129 10.76 -28.28 62.01
C HIS A 129 10.65 -26.82 62.45
N LEU A 130 9.42 -26.40 62.81
CA LEU A 130 9.11 -25.61 64.01
C LEU A 130 7.62 -25.72 64.37
N LYS A 131 7.29 -26.62 65.31
CA LYS A 131 6.01 -26.64 66.03
C LYS A 131 6.09 -25.66 67.20
N HIS A 132 5.26 -24.61 67.20
CA HIS A 132 5.00 -23.76 68.37
C HIS A 132 3.53 -23.79 68.75
N LYS A 133 3.22 -24.50 69.83
CA LYS A 133 2.39 -24.13 71.00
C LYS A 133 1.78 -25.36 71.64
#